data_AF-A0A973GW17-F1
#
_entry.id   AF-A0A973GW17-F1
#
_cell.length_a   1.000
_cell.length_b   1.000
_cell.length_c   1.000
_cell.angle_alpha   90.00
_cell.angle_beta   90.00
_cell.angle_gamma   90.00
#
_symmetry.space_group_name_H-M   'P 1'
#
loop_
_entity.id
_entity.type
_entity.pdbx_description
1 polymer ?
#
loop_
_entity_poly.entity_id
_entity_poly.type
_entity_poly.pdbx_seq_one_letter_code
_entity_poly.pdbx_strand_id
1 'polypeptide(L)'
;MSKSKFYSLDAILEKKCQYNMIIGERSNGKSYSVLSLILENWHKKGEQGAYIRRWKEDFKGKRAIQLFAGHSENKFISDLTDDEWNDVKFVSGKWYLCKYDDTLDKMVTQDEPFCFAFALSDMEHDKSTSYPRITTIAFDEFLTRSYYLPDEFILFMNVLSTIIRHRDNVTIFMMANTVNKYAPYFKEMGLRHIAEMEMGKIDIYSYGQSDLKVAVEYCKPPNKDGKKSDVYFAFDNPSLSMIT
;
A
#
# COMPACT_ATOMS: atom_id res chain seq x y z
N MET A 1 -17.27 -20.74 7.27
CA MET A 1 -16.69 -19.40 7.04
C MET A 1 -16.48 -19.25 5.55
N SER A 2 -17.14 -18.30 4.89
CA SER A 2 -16.87 -18.06 3.47
C SER A 2 -15.42 -17.61 3.35
N LYS A 3 -14.65 -18.20 2.42
CA LYS A 3 -13.36 -17.63 2.05
C LYS A 3 -13.62 -16.19 1.61
N SER A 4 -12.94 -15.23 2.24
CA SER A 4 -12.94 -13.85 1.78
C SER A 4 -12.62 -13.84 0.28
N LYS A 5 -13.40 -13.09 -0.50
CA LYS A 5 -13.16 -12.89 -1.95
C LYS A 5 -11.93 -12.01 -2.22
N PHE A 6 -11.34 -11.43 -1.18
CA PHE A 6 -10.24 -10.47 -1.27
C PHE A 6 -9.06 -10.92 -0.41
N TYR A 7 -7.88 -10.46 -0.79
CA TYR A 7 -6.62 -10.76 -0.13
C TYR A 7 -6.62 -10.39 1.37
N SER A 8 -6.09 -11.27 2.23
CA SER A 8 -5.88 -11.01 3.66
C SER A 8 -4.39 -10.85 3.97
N LEU A 9 -4.06 -9.97 4.92
CA LEU A 9 -2.71 -9.75 5.39
C LEU A 9 -2.25 -10.76 6.46
N ASP A 10 -3.13 -11.60 6.99
CA ASP A 10 -2.84 -12.44 8.15
C ASP A 10 -1.59 -13.31 7.94
N ALA A 11 -1.53 -14.03 6.81
CA ALA A 11 -0.46 -14.98 6.53
C ALA A 11 0.93 -14.31 6.39
N ILE A 12 0.98 -13.09 5.84
CA ILE A 12 2.24 -12.36 5.68
C ILE A 12 2.63 -11.65 6.99
N LEU A 13 1.66 -11.13 7.73
CA LEU A 13 1.89 -10.52 9.05
C LEU A 13 2.38 -11.52 10.10
N GLU A 14 1.92 -12.76 10.04
CA GLU A 14 2.42 -13.86 10.89
C GLU A 14 3.94 -14.08 10.76
N LYS A 15 4.54 -13.67 9.64
CA LYS A 15 5.99 -13.81 9.42
C LYS A 15 6.82 -12.79 10.19
N LYS A 16 6.18 -11.74 10.72
CA LYS A 16 6.83 -10.69 11.54
C LYS A 16 8.07 -10.10 10.84
N CYS A 17 7.96 -9.85 9.54
CA CYS A 17 9.02 -9.28 8.72
C CYS A 17 8.90 -7.75 8.66
N GLN A 18 10.02 -7.04 8.59
CA GLN A 18 10.02 -5.57 8.47
C GLN A 18 9.53 -5.13 7.08
N TYR A 19 9.88 -5.89 6.04
CA TYR A 19 9.39 -5.68 4.68
C TYR A 19 8.48 -6.83 4.25
N ASN A 20 7.37 -6.47 3.62
CA ASN A 20 6.32 -7.39 3.18
C ASN A 20 5.96 -7.03 1.74
N MET A 21 6.54 -7.75 0.78
CA MET A 21 6.26 -7.58 -0.64
C MET A 21 5.09 -8.45 -1.05
N ILE A 22 4.06 -7.84 -1.64
CA ILE A 22 2.82 -8.51 -2.02
C ILE A 22 2.59 -8.27 -3.51
N ILE A 23 2.82 -9.30 -4.32
CA ILE A 23 2.76 -9.25 -5.77
C ILE A 23 1.62 -10.15 -6.24
N GLY A 24 0.71 -9.64 -7.07
CA GLY A 24 -0.37 -10.47 -7.61
C GLY A 24 -1.34 -9.66 -8.44
N GLU A 25 -2.35 -10.31 -9.02
CA GLU A 25 -3.29 -9.71 -9.98
C GLU A 25 -3.93 -8.41 -9.51
N ARG A 26 -4.34 -7.60 -10.49
CA ARG A 26 -5.04 -6.34 -10.25
C ARG A 26 -6.39 -6.61 -9.57
N SER A 27 -6.80 -5.69 -8.70
CA SER A 27 -8.11 -5.74 -8.02
C SER A 27 -8.34 -6.97 -7.14
N ASN A 28 -7.28 -7.62 -6.65
CA ASN A 28 -7.37 -8.74 -5.70
C ASN A 28 -7.47 -8.28 -4.21
N GLY A 29 -7.41 -6.98 -3.94
CA GLY A 29 -7.58 -6.40 -2.60
C GLY A 29 -6.31 -5.98 -1.86
N LYS A 30 -5.10 -6.17 -2.43
CA LYS A 30 -3.81 -5.82 -1.77
C LYS A 30 -3.78 -4.42 -1.13
N SER A 31 -3.97 -3.38 -1.95
CA SER A 31 -3.94 -2.00 -1.48
C SER A 31 -5.04 -1.73 -0.46
N TYR A 32 -6.26 -2.26 -0.70
CA TYR A 32 -7.37 -2.11 0.23
C TYR A 32 -7.05 -2.67 1.63
N SER A 33 -6.46 -3.88 1.70
CA SER A 33 -6.13 -4.52 2.97
C SER A 33 -5.05 -3.76 3.74
N VAL A 34 -4.01 -3.25 3.07
CA VAL A 34 -2.96 -2.44 3.72
C VAL A 34 -3.50 -1.09 4.19
N LEU A 35 -4.35 -0.43 3.39
CA LEU A 35 -5.00 0.82 3.77
C LEU A 35 -5.99 0.61 4.95
N SER A 36 -6.65 -0.54 5.01
CA SER A 36 -7.50 -0.93 6.15
C SER A 36 -6.68 -1.06 7.43
N LEU A 37 -5.51 -1.71 7.36
CA LEU A 37 -4.59 -1.80 8.50
C LEU A 37 -4.13 -0.42 9.00
N ILE A 38 -3.89 0.55 8.11
CA ILE A 38 -3.56 1.93 8.49
C ILE A 38 -4.71 2.57 9.25
N LEU A 39 -5.94 2.49 8.74
CA LEU A 39 -7.14 3.03 9.39
C LEU A 39 -7.36 2.39 10.77
N GLU A 40 -7.22 1.07 10.87
CA GLU A 40 -7.36 0.35 12.14
C GLU A 40 -6.30 0.74 13.17
N ASN A 41 -5.04 0.85 12.76
CA ASN A 41 -3.95 1.29 13.64
C ASN A 41 -4.14 2.74 14.09
N TRP A 42 -4.65 3.61 13.21
CA TRP A 42 -5.02 4.98 13.57
C TRP A 42 -6.12 4.99 14.62
N HIS A 43 -7.26 4.34 14.35
CA HIS A 43 -8.40 4.36 15.24
C HIS A 43 -8.10 3.71 16.60
N LYS A 44 -7.38 2.57 16.61
CA LYS A 44 -7.12 1.80 17.85
C LYS A 44 -5.95 2.33 18.68
N LYS A 45 -4.95 2.98 18.05
CA LYS A 45 -3.66 3.30 18.69
C LYS A 45 -3.16 4.72 18.43
N GLY A 46 -3.80 5.49 17.56
CA GLY A 46 -3.28 6.78 17.09
C GLY A 46 -2.03 6.66 16.21
N GLU A 47 -1.75 5.47 15.69
CA GLU A 47 -0.61 5.21 14.80
C GLU A 47 -0.95 5.64 13.37
N GLN A 48 -0.02 6.34 12.71
CA GLN A 48 -0.23 6.92 11.39
C GLN A 48 0.37 6.03 10.28
N GLY A 49 -0.12 6.22 9.07
CA GLY A 49 0.41 5.61 7.85
C GLY A 49 1.30 6.53 7.02
N ALA A 50 2.19 5.95 6.23
CA ALA A 50 2.75 6.59 5.05
C ALA A 50 2.28 5.84 3.80
N TYR A 51 1.80 6.57 2.80
CA TYR A 51 1.47 6.01 1.50
C TYR A 51 2.42 6.59 0.44
N ILE A 52 3.23 5.71 -0.15
CA ILE A 52 4.30 6.06 -1.07
C ILE A 52 3.86 5.72 -2.49
N ARG A 53 4.10 6.67 -3.40
CA ARG A 53 4.00 6.48 -4.86
C ARG A 53 5.25 7.02 -5.53
N ARG A 54 5.47 6.62 -6.77
CA ARG A 54 6.62 7.08 -7.56
C ARG A 54 6.52 8.57 -7.92
N TRP A 55 5.35 8.99 -8.41
CA TRP A 55 5.14 10.32 -8.99
C TRP A 55 4.25 11.19 -8.13
N LYS A 56 4.59 12.48 -8.02
CA LYS A 56 3.76 13.50 -7.33
C LYS A 56 2.37 13.64 -7.96
N GLU A 57 2.25 13.35 -9.24
CA GLU A 57 1.01 13.36 -10.03
C GLU A 57 -0.02 12.37 -9.48
N ASP A 58 0.40 11.28 -8.81
CA ASP A 58 -0.49 10.33 -8.17
C ASP A 58 -1.23 10.94 -6.96
N PHE A 59 -0.75 12.08 -6.46
CA PHE A 59 -1.35 12.81 -5.34
C PHE A 59 -2.11 14.08 -5.76
N LYS A 60 -2.33 14.29 -7.06
CA LYS A 60 -3.06 15.48 -7.55
C LYS A 60 -4.54 15.17 -7.79
N GLY A 61 -5.40 16.04 -7.27
CA GLY A 61 -6.84 16.07 -7.54
C GLY A 61 -7.54 14.75 -7.20
N LYS A 62 -8.30 14.22 -8.18
CA LYS A 62 -9.17 13.06 -8.01
C LYS A 62 -8.43 11.79 -7.55
N ARG A 63 -7.17 11.59 -7.95
CA ARG A 63 -6.41 10.36 -7.62
C ARG A 63 -6.18 10.19 -6.11
N ALA A 64 -5.82 11.28 -5.43
CA ALA A 64 -5.58 11.25 -3.99
C ALA A 64 -6.88 11.06 -3.19
N ILE A 65 -7.97 11.68 -3.66
CA ILE A 65 -9.30 11.57 -3.05
C ILE A 65 -9.83 10.14 -3.19
N GLN A 66 -9.65 9.52 -4.36
CA GLN A 66 -10.19 8.18 -4.64
C GLN A 66 -9.48 7.03 -3.92
N LEU A 67 -8.33 7.27 -3.29
CA LEU A 67 -7.55 6.22 -2.64
C LEU A 67 -8.35 5.44 -1.58
N PHE A 68 -9.17 6.14 -0.81
CA PHE A 68 -10.00 5.57 0.26
C PHE A 68 -11.48 5.49 -0.10
N ALA A 69 -11.87 5.82 -1.34
CA ALA A 69 -13.28 5.83 -1.75
C ALA A 69 -13.95 4.47 -1.55
N GLY A 70 -13.23 3.37 -1.80
CA GLY A 70 -13.75 2.03 -1.54
C GLY A 70 -14.01 1.75 -0.05
N HIS A 71 -13.24 2.35 0.87
CA HIS A 71 -13.45 2.21 2.31
C HIS A 71 -14.68 3.00 2.77
N SER A 72 -14.91 4.19 2.21
CA SER A 72 -16.12 4.98 2.43
C SER A 72 -17.36 4.27 1.87
N GLU A 73 -17.31 3.84 0.60
CA GLU A 73 -18.43 3.17 -0.10
C GLU A 73 -18.85 1.85 0.56
N ASN A 74 -17.87 1.08 1.07
CA ASN A 74 -18.13 -0.19 1.76
C ASN A 74 -18.50 -0.02 3.24
N LYS A 75 -18.70 1.22 3.73
CA LYS A 75 -18.98 1.52 5.14
C LYS A 75 -17.90 1.09 6.13
N PHE A 76 -16.69 0.78 5.64
CA PHE A 76 -15.60 0.34 6.52
C PHE A 76 -15.23 1.42 7.53
N ILE A 77 -15.20 2.69 7.10
CA ILE A 77 -14.83 3.81 7.99
C ILE A 77 -15.92 4.07 9.04
N SER A 78 -17.19 4.05 8.63
CA SER A 78 -18.32 4.21 9.56
C SER A 78 -18.36 3.07 10.57
N ASP A 79 -18.20 1.82 10.11
CA ASP A 79 -18.20 0.65 10.99
C ASP A 79 -17.01 0.65 11.94
N LEU A 80 -15.83 1.09 11.48
CA LEU A 80 -14.62 1.17 12.32
C LEU A 80 -14.72 2.26 13.38
N THR A 81 -15.43 3.35 13.11
CA THR A 81 -15.47 4.55 13.96
C THR A 81 -16.81 4.76 14.67
N ASP A 82 -17.68 3.75 14.69
CA ASP A 82 -19.02 3.83 15.25
C ASP A 82 -19.81 5.05 14.74
N ASP A 83 -19.81 5.25 13.42
CA ASP A 83 -20.42 6.38 12.70
C ASP A 83 -19.86 7.77 13.04
N GLU A 84 -18.75 7.88 13.80
CA GLU A 84 -18.11 9.15 14.08
C GLU A 84 -17.58 9.81 12.79
N TRP A 85 -17.03 9.01 11.88
CA TRP A 85 -16.52 9.43 10.58
C TRP A 85 -17.01 8.48 9.48
N ASN A 86 -17.16 8.96 8.24
CA ASN A 86 -17.65 8.12 7.15
C ASN A 86 -16.92 8.32 5.82
N ASP A 87 -16.02 9.30 5.74
CA ASP A 87 -15.27 9.58 4.52
C ASP A 87 -13.85 10.08 4.83
N VAL A 88 -13.08 10.35 3.78
CA VAL A 88 -11.71 10.83 3.85
C VAL A 88 -11.54 12.10 3.03
N LYS A 89 -10.85 13.09 3.62
CA LYS A 89 -10.40 14.30 2.94
C LYS A 89 -8.90 14.27 2.71
N PHE A 90 -8.46 14.61 1.51
CA PHE A 90 -7.05 14.81 1.18
C PHE A 90 -6.72 16.31 1.10
N VAL A 91 -5.78 16.78 1.91
CA VAL A 91 -5.32 18.18 1.93
C VAL A 91 -3.81 18.23 2.12
N SER A 92 -3.11 18.92 1.23
CA SER A 92 -1.67 19.21 1.36
C SER A 92 -0.80 17.99 1.68
N GLY A 93 -0.99 16.88 0.94
CA GLY A 93 -0.18 15.67 1.12
C GLY A 93 -0.62 14.78 2.29
N LYS A 94 -1.81 15.01 2.86
CA LYS A 94 -2.27 14.32 4.08
C LYS A 94 -3.72 13.89 3.95
N TRP A 95 -4.04 12.72 4.49
CA TRP A 95 -5.41 12.21 4.59
C TRP A 95 -5.94 12.36 6.02
N TYR A 96 -7.18 12.83 6.12
CA TYR A 96 -7.93 13.04 7.34
C TYR A 96 -9.27 12.32 7.25
N LEU A 97 -9.72 11.72 8.35
CA LEU A 97 -11.12 11.32 8.44
C LEU A 97 -12.01 12.57 8.41
N CYS A 98 -13.17 12.45 7.76
CA CYS A 98 -14.13 13.54 7.64
C CYS A 98 -15.57 13.01 7.58
N LYS A 99 -16.50 13.94 7.81
CA LYS A 99 -17.94 13.74 7.58
C LYS A 99 -18.60 15.07 7.24
N TYR A 100 -19.78 15.01 6.63
CA TYR A 100 -20.64 16.18 6.51
C TYR A 100 -21.32 16.44 7.86
N ASP A 101 -21.31 17.69 8.31
CA ASP A 101 -22.04 18.15 9.48
C ASP A 101 -23.27 18.94 9.01
N ASP A 102 -24.46 18.36 9.19
CA ASP A 102 -25.73 18.96 8.78
C ASP A 102 -26.05 20.26 9.54
N THR A 103 -25.53 20.42 10.76
CA THR A 103 -25.77 21.62 11.58
C THR A 103 -24.92 22.79 11.12
N LEU A 104 -23.69 22.50 10.70
CA LEU A 104 -22.72 23.50 10.23
C LEU A 104 -22.74 23.69 8.70
N ASP A 105 -23.53 22.89 7.98
CA ASP A 105 -23.65 22.84 6.52
C ASP A 105 -22.28 22.76 5.83
N LYS A 106 -21.39 21.91 6.35
CA LYS A 106 -20.01 21.79 5.84
C LYS A 106 -19.38 20.45 6.15
N MET A 107 -18.34 20.11 5.38
CA MET A 107 -17.44 19.02 5.73
C MET A 107 -16.55 19.39 6.92
N VAL A 108 -16.63 18.61 7.98
CA VAL A 108 -15.72 18.67 9.13
C VAL A 108 -14.68 17.55 9.02
N THR A 109 -13.47 17.82 9.52
CA THR A 109 -12.34 16.87 9.49
C THR A 109 -11.85 16.65 10.90
N GLN A 110 -11.29 15.47 11.17
CA GLN A 110 -10.46 15.28 12.37
C GLN A 110 -9.24 16.22 12.34
N ASP A 111 -8.69 16.54 13.51
CA ASP A 111 -7.61 17.51 13.66
C ASP A 111 -6.26 17.01 13.10
N GLU A 112 -5.95 15.74 13.34
CA GLU A 112 -4.69 15.14 12.96
C GLU A 112 -4.84 14.22 11.74
N PRO A 113 -3.89 14.20 10.80
CA PRO A 113 -3.97 13.28 9.67
C PRO A 113 -3.71 11.85 10.11
N PHE A 114 -4.42 10.87 9.55
CA PHE A 114 -4.13 9.46 9.82
C PHE A 114 -3.08 8.89 8.86
N CYS A 115 -2.86 9.53 7.70
CA CYS A 115 -1.90 9.07 6.70
C CYS A 115 -1.24 10.24 5.95
N PHE A 116 0.02 10.06 5.57
CA PHE A 116 0.82 11.03 4.81
C PHE A 116 1.20 10.48 3.43
N ALA A 117 1.10 11.33 2.41
CA ALA A 117 1.52 11.02 1.05
C ALA A 117 3.02 11.33 0.88
N PHE A 118 3.74 10.40 0.25
CA PHE A 118 5.14 10.61 -0.12
C PHE A 118 5.32 10.25 -1.59
N ALA A 119 5.86 11.19 -2.37
CA ALA A 119 6.25 10.94 -3.75
C ALA A 119 7.77 10.78 -3.84
N LEU A 120 8.25 9.66 -4.39
CA LEU A 120 9.69 9.48 -4.60
C LEU A 120 10.30 10.59 -5.47
N SER A 121 9.54 11.09 -6.44
CA SER A 121 9.95 12.19 -7.32
C SER A 121 10.06 13.57 -6.65
N ASP A 122 9.62 13.73 -5.39
CA ASP A 122 9.55 15.03 -4.68
C ASP A 122 10.30 15.02 -3.33
N MET A 123 11.02 13.93 -3.04
CA MET A 123 11.57 13.62 -1.71
C MET A 123 12.55 14.68 -1.16
N GLU A 124 13.19 15.48 -2.02
CA GLU A 124 14.11 16.53 -1.58
C GLU A 124 13.44 17.57 -0.66
N HIS A 125 12.13 17.76 -0.76
CA HIS A 125 11.38 18.75 0.02
C HIS A 125 10.88 18.25 1.39
N ASP A 126 10.88 16.94 1.65
CA ASP A 126 10.22 16.35 2.84
C ASP A 126 11.16 16.11 4.05
N LYS A 127 12.48 16.29 3.88
CA LYS A 127 13.51 15.90 4.87
C LYS A 127 13.46 16.65 6.20
N SER A 128 12.76 17.78 6.28
CA SER A 128 12.75 18.68 7.45
C SER A 128 11.68 18.32 8.49
N THR A 129 10.77 17.40 8.20
CA THR A 129 9.63 17.06 9.07
C THR A 129 9.87 15.74 9.81
N SER A 130 9.42 15.64 11.07
CA SER A 130 9.47 14.40 11.86
C SER A 130 8.13 13.68 11.84
N TYR A 131 8.16 12.36 11.68
CA TYR A 131 6.96 11.51 11.58
C TYR A 131 6.95 10.40 12.65
N PRO A 132 6.91 10.75 13.94
CA PRO A 132 7.16 9.81 15.04
C PRO A 132 6.10 8.71 15.17
N ARG A 133 4.85 8.97 14.72
CA ARG A 133 3.73 8.02 14.84
C ARG A 133 3.53 7.15 13.59
N ILE A 134 4.33 7.30 12.54
CA ILE A 134 4.20 6.42 11.37
C ILE A 134 4.77 5.03 11.72
N THR A 135 3.90 4.03 11.75
CA THR A 135 4.27 2.61 12.01
C THR A 135 3.99 1.70 10.82
N THR A 136 3.18 2.16 9.86
CA THR A 136 2.83 1.39 8.66
C THR A 136 3.17 2.18 7.41
N ILE A 137 4.00 1.61 6.53
CA ILE A 137 4.36 2.20 5.24
C ILE A 137 3.76 1.36 4.12
N ALA A 138 3.03 1.98 3.22
CA ALA A 138 2.40 1.36 2.07
C ALA A 138 2.98 1.94 0.78
N PHE A 139 3.92 1.24 0.15
CA PHE A 139 4.45 1.60 -1.16
C PHE A 139 3.68 0.85 -2.25
N ASP A 140 2.71 1.54 -2.85
CA ASP A 140 1.87 0.97 -3.90
C ASP A 140 2.49 1.15 -5.29
N GLU A 141 2.23 0.17 -6.16
CA GLU A 141 2.76 0.08 -7.52
C GLU A 141 4.29 0.26 -7.62
N PHE A 142 5.03 -0.34 -6.66
CA PHE A 142 6.50 -0.27 -6.65
C PHE A 142 7.13 -0.96 -7.88
N LEU A 143 6.45 -1.94 -8.47
CA LEU A 143 6.85 -2.52 -9.77
C LEU A 143 6.14 -1.82 -10.92
N THR A 144 6.90 -1.52 -11.98
CA THR A 144 6.37 -0.92 -13.20
C THR A 144 6.93 -1.60 -14.45
N ARG A 145 6.17 -1.49 -15.55
CA ARG A 145 6.62 -1.83 -16.91
C ARG A 145 7.17 -0.63 -17.67
N SER A 146 6.90 0.57 -17.16
CA SER A 146 7.46 1.81 -17.66
C SER A 146 8.85 2.02 -17.02
N TYR A 147 9.30 3.26 -16.96
CA TYR A 147 10.60 3.61 -16.40
C TYR A 147 10.53 3.79 -14.88
N TYR A 148 11.60 3.38 -14.22
CA TYR A 148 11.92 3.74 -12.84
C TYR A 148 12.59 5.12 -12.81
N LEU A 149 12.52 5.80 -11.67
CA LEU A 149 13.34 6.99 -11.43
C LEU A 149 14.84 6.62 -11.40
N PRO A 150 15.74 7.53 -11.81
CA PRO A 150 17.16 7.38 -11.52
C PRO A 150 17.37 7.17 -10.01
N ASP A 151 18.14 6.14 -9.65
CA ASP A 151 18.42 5.78 -8.25
C ASP A 151 17.18 5.62 -7.37
N GLU A 152 16.05 5.16 -7.92
CA GLU A 152 14.76 5.07 -7.22
C GLU A 152 14.83 4.29 -5.88
N PHE A 153 15.64 3.22 -5.83
CA PHE A 153 15.85 2.47 -4.60
C PHE A 153 16.49 3.34 -3.51
N ILE A 154 17.47 4.17 -3.86
CA ILE A 154 18.12 5.11 -2.93
C ILE A 154 17.14 6.20 -2.50
N LEU A 155 16.33 6.73 -3.43
CA LEU A 155 15.27 7.68 -3.10
C LEU A 155 14.28 7.07 -2.09
N PHE A 156 13.87 5.82 -2.31
CA PHE A 156 13.01 5.09 -1.38
C PHE A 156 13.67 4.89 -0.01
N MET A 157 14.94 4.45 0.04
CA MET A 157 15.68 4.33 1.31
C MET A 157 15.79 5.66 2.06
N ASN A 158 15.94 6.79 1.35
CA ASN A 158 15.95 8.11 1.96
C ASN A 158 14.57 8.51 2.55
N VAL A 159 13.46 8.16 1.88
CA VAL A 159 12.12 8.32 2.46
C VAL A 159 12.00 7.52 3.76
N LEU A 160 12.42 6.25 3.73
CA LEU A 160 12.37 5.39 4.92
C LEU A 160 13.24 5.96 6.05
N SER A 161 14.44 6.44 5.76
CA SER A 161 15.33 7.08 6.75
C SER A 161 14.68 8.31 7.40
N THR A 162 13.95 9.11 6.63
CA THR A 162 13.21 10.29 7.13
C THR A 162 12.10 9.90 8.11
N ILE A 163 11.38 8.80 7.82
CA ILE A 163 10.25 8.31 8.60
C ILE A 163 10.70 7.53 9.84
N ILE A 164 11.57 6.53 9.65
CA ILE A 164 11.95 5.53 10.66
C ILE A 164 12.93 6.14 11.67
N ARG A 165 13.94 6.89 11.20
CA ARG A 165 15.00 7.50 12.02
C ARG A 165 15.66 6.50 12.98
N HIS A 166 15.40 6.61 14.28
CA HIS A 166 15.98 5.77 15.35
C HIS A 166 15.00 4.72 15.91
N ARG A 167 13.98 4.34 15.13
CA ARG A 167 12.93 3.41 15.54
C ARG A 167 13.03 2.07 14.81
N ASP A 168 12.43 1.04 15.37
CA ASP A 168 12.36 -0.32 14.83
C ASP A 168 10.91 -0.85 14.72
N ASN A 169 9.92 -0.02 15.09
CA ASN A 169 8.51 -0.39 15.14
C ASN A 169 7.73 -0.11 13.83
N VAL A 170 8.43 -0.10 12.68
CA VAL A 170 7.82 0.23 11.38
C VAL A 170 7.72 -1.01 10.50
N THR A 171 6.51 -1.30 10.00
CA THR A 171 6.23 -2.37 9.04
C THR A 171 6.00 -1.78 7.66
N ILE A 172 6.72 -2.29 6.67
CA ILE A 172 6.71 -1.81 5.29
C ILE A 172 6.01 -2.82 4.40
N PHE A 173 5.02 -2.36 3.65
CA PHE A 173 4.31 -3.10 2.63
C PHE A 173 4.65 -2.54 1.25
N MET A 174 5.05 -3.41 0.34
CA MET A 174 5.36 -3.05 -1.06
C MET A 174 4.44 -3.85 -1.97
N MET A 175 3.53 -3.18 -2.67
CA MET A 175 2.45 -3.84 -3.42
C MET A 175 2.62 -3.66 -4.92
N ALA A 176 2.42 -4.71 -5.70
CA ALA A 176 2.53 -4.65 -7.14
C ALA A 176 1.51 -5.54 -7.87
N ASN A 177 1.03 -5.04 -9.02
CA ASN A 177 0.12 -5.77 -9.89
C ASN A 177 0.83 -6.51 -11.04
N THR A 178 2.07 -6.11 -11.37
CA THR A 178 2.85 -6.71 -12.46
C THR A 178 4.01 -7.50 -11.90
N VAL A 179 4.31 -8.62 -12.55
CA VAL A 179 5.55 -9.34 -12.31
C VAL A 179 6.58 -8.86 -13.31
N ASN A 180 7.52 -8.01 -12.88
CA ASN A 180 8.72 -7.70 -13.65
C ASN A 180 9.91 -8.40 -12.98
N LYS A 181 10.34 -9.53 -13.53
CA LYS A 181 11.43 -10.35 -12.96
C LYS A 181 12.77 -9.62 -12.89
N TYR A 182 12.93 -8.53 -13.65
CA TYR A 182 14.15 -7.73 -13.72
C TYR A 182 14.01 -6.39 -12.99
N ALA A 183 13.04 -6.26 -12.09
CA ALA A 183 12.85 -5.05 -11.32
C ALA A 183 14.10 -4.69 -10.50
N PRO A 184 14.55 -3.42 -10.52
CA PRO A 184 15.73 -2.98 -9.76
C PRO A 184 15.64 -3.36 -8.27
N TYR A 185 14.45 -3.24 -7.66
CA TYR A 185 14.21 -3.61 -6.26
C TYR A 185 14.67 -5.03 -5.90
N PHE A 186 14.43 -6.01 -6.77
CA PHE A 186 14.82 -7.40 -6.49
C PHE A 186 16.34 -7.55 -6.47
N LYS A 187 17.04 -6.87 -7.39
CA LYS A 187 18.51 -6.87 -7.43
C LYS A 187 19.09 -6.14 -6.21
N GLU A 188 18.64 -4.92 -5.94
CA GLU A 188 19.13 -4.09 -4.84
C GLU A 188 18.90 -4.75 -3.47
N MET A 189 17.76 -5.42 -3.31
CA MET A 189 17.42 -6.14 -2.08
C MET A 189 17.92 -7.59 -2.07
N GLY A 190 18.69 -8.05 -3.07
CA GLY A 190 19.27 -9.39 -3.09
C GLY A 190 18.25 -10.54 -3.13
N LEU A 191 17.07 -10.32 -3.72
CA LEU A 191 15.98 -11.29 -3.81
C LEU A 191 16.19 -12.23 -5.02
N ARG A 192 16.94 -13.30 -4.80
CA ARG A 192 17.46 -14.16 -5.88
C ARG A 192 16.47 -15.19 -6.44
N HIS A 193 15.50 -15.63 -5.65
CA HIS A 193 14.59 -16.74 -6.03
C HIS A 193 13.22 -16.30 -6.52
N ILE A 194 13.04 -15.00 -6.75
CA ILE A 194 11.76 -14.40 -7.17
C ILE A 194 11.17 -15.06 -8.43
N ALA A 195 12.01 -15.44 -9.39
CA ALA A 195 11.57 -16.06 -10.64
C ALA A 195 11.07 -17.50 -10.49
N GLU A 196 11.41 -18.17 -9.38
CA GLU A 196 11.15 -19.59 -9.08
C GLU A 196 9.99 -19.75 -8.08
N MET A 197 9.52 -18.66 -7.48
CA MET A 197 8.49 -18.68 -6.45
C MET A 197 7.16 -19.25 -6.97
N GLU A 198 6.58 -20.15 -6.17
CA GLU A 198 5.24 -20.68 -6.42
C GLU A 198 4.16 -19.69 -5.95
N MET A 199 3.10 -19.54 -6.75
CA MET A 199 1.95 -18.73 -6.35
C MET A 199 1.32 -19.25 -5.05
N GLY A 200 1.05 -18.34 -4.13
CA GLY A 200 0.49 -18.53 -2.79
C GLY A 200 1.49 -19.00 -1.75
N LYS A 201 2.79 -19.00 -2.05
CA LYS A 201 3.85 -19.20 -1.07
C LYS A 201 4.42 -17.85 -0.64
N ILE A 202 4.89 -17.82 0.60
CA ILE A 202 5.60 -16.68 1.19
C ILE A 202 7.04 -17.12 1.44
N ASP A 203 7.97 -16.50 0.72
CA ASP A 203 9.40 -16.71 0.93
C ASP A 203 9.93 -15.66 1.89
N ILE A 204 10.86 -16.04 2.75
CA ILE A 204 11.50 -15.14 3.73
C ILE A 204 12.99 -15.05 3.40
N TYR A 205 13.45 -13.82 3.21
CA TYR A 205 14.85 -13.49 3.00
C TYR A 205 15.42 -12.87 4.26
N SER A 206 16.65 -13.24 4.61
CA SER A 206 17.39 -12.73 5.78
C SER A 206 18.80 -12.31 5.36
N TYR A 207 19.36 -11.30 6.06
CA TYR A 207 20.55 -10.60 5.61
C TYR A 207 21.69 -10.71 6.62
N GLY A 208 22.52 -11.75 6.47
CA GLY A 208 23.68 -11.96 7.33
C GLY A 208 23.30 -12.07 8.80
N GLN A 209 23.88 -11.22 9.65
CA GLN A 209 23.62 -11.16 11.09
C GLN A 209 22.57 -10.10 11.48
N SER A 210 21.94 -9.44 10.51
CA SER A 210 20.88 -8.46 10.78
C SER A 210 19.54 -9.14 11.08
N ASP A 211 18.75 -8.54 11.96
CA ASP A 211 17.36 -8.94 12.24
C ASP A 211 16.39 -8.59 11.08
N LEU A 212 16.89 -7.92 10.04
CA LEU A 212 16.12 -7.57 8.85
C LEU A 212 15.62 -8.83 8.13
N LYS A 213 14.29 -8.91 7.99
CA LYS A 213 13.60 -9.94 7.22
C LYS A 213 12.68 -9.31 6.19
N VAL A 214 12.69 -9.89 4.99
CA VAL A 214 11.80 -9.52 3.88
C VAL A 214 10.93 -10.73 3.57
N ALA A 215 9.63 -10.61 3.78
CA ALA A 215 8.65 -11.56 3.27
C ALA A 215 8.26 -11.17 1.85
N VAL A 216 8.22 -12.13 0.93
CA VAL A 216 7.73 -11.94 -0.43
C VAL A 216 6.61 -12.93 -0.68
N GLU A 217 5.47 -12.45 -1.15
CA GLU A 217 4.33 -13.28 -1.54
C GLU A 217 3.95 -13.01 -3.00
N TYR A 218 3.82 -14.10 -3.77
CA TYR A 218 3.10 -14.09 -5.04
C TYR A 218 1.66 -14.56 -4.80
N CYS A 219 0.71 -13.64 -4.66
CA CYS A 219 -0.67 -13.98 -4.30
C CYS A 219 -1.32 -14.89 -5.34
N LYS A 220 -2.12 -15.86 -4.87
CA LYS A 220 -3.05 -16.57 -5.75
C LYS A 220 -4.19 -15.66 -6.19
N PRO A 221 -4.73 -15.86 -7.41
CA PRO A 221 -6.01 -15.26 -7.80
C PRO A 221 -7.08 -15.65 -6.78
N PRO A 222 -7.87 -14.68 -6.25
CA PRO A 222 -8.91 -14.99 -5.28
C PRO A 222 -10.05 -15.83 -5.88
N ASN A 223 -10.21 -15.81 -7.21
CA ASN A 223 -11.24 -16.58 -7.91
C ASN A 223 -10.62 -17.43 -9.02
N LYS A 224 -10.88 -18.75 -9.01
CA LYS A 224 -10.49 -19.64 -10.11
C LYS A 224 -11.37 -19.47 -11.35
N ASP A 225 -12.58 -18.95 -11.17
CA ASP A 225 -13.61 -18.85 -12.21
C ASP A 225 -13.61 -17.49 -12.96
N GLY A 226 -12.54 -16.70 -12.81
CA GLY A 226 -12.45 -15.35 -13.39
C GLY A 226 -13.34 -14.31 -12.69
N LYS A 227 -13.30 -13.07 -13.17
CA LYS A 227 -14.18 -11.96 -12.76
C LYS A 227 -15.26 -11.76 -13.81
N LYS A 228 -16.44 -11.28 -13.41
CA LYS A 228 -17.51 -10.91 -14.36
C LYS A 228 -17.05 -9.90 -15.42
N SER A 229 -16.08 -9.05 -15.08
CA SER A 229 -15.48 -8.06 -15.98
C SER A 229 -14.62 -8.65 -17.09
N ASP A 230 -14.20 -9.93 -17.00
CA ASP A 230 -13.26 -10.52 -17.96
C ASP A 230 -13.85 -10.57 -19.38
N VAL A 231 -15.18 -10.54 -19.50
CA VAL A 231 -15.89 -10.42 -20.78
C VAL A 231 -15.44 -9.20 -21.61
N TYR A 232 -15.03 -8.11 -20.96
CA TYR A 232 -14.58 -6.90 -21.64
C TYR A 232 -13.15 -7.00 -22.20
N PHE A 233 -12.41 -8.06 -21.86
CA PHE A 233 -11.00 -8.23 -22.21
C PHE A 233 -10.71 -9.56 -22.92
N ALA A 234 -11.74 -10.30 -23.33
CA ALA A 234 -11.65 -11.60 -23.99
C ALA A 234 -11.23 -11.53 -25.47
N PHE A 235 -10.39 -10.56 -25.85
CA PHE A 235 -9.82 -10.47 -27.19
C PHE A 235 -8.61 -11.40 -27.31
N ASP A 236 -8.32 -11.84 -28.53
CA ASP A 236 -7.14 -12.67 -28.85
C ASP A 236 -5.85 -11.83 -28.86
N ASN A 237 -5.47 -11.32 -27.69
CA ASN A 237 -4.22 -10.62 -27.47
C ASN A 237 -3.61 -11.07 -26.14
N PRO A 238 -2.48 -11.82 -26.16
CA PRO A 238 -1.82 -12.33 -24.96
C PRO A 238 -1.45 -11.25 -23.93
N SER A 239 -1.25 -10.01 -24.37
CA SER A 239 -0.94 -8.88 -23.47
C SER A 239 -2.09 -8.51 -22.53
N LEU A 240 -3.33 -8.91 -22.85
CA LEU A 240 -4.53 -8.61 -22.07
C LEU A 240 -4.69 -9.52 -20.85
N SER A 241 -4.08 -10.71 -20.87
CA SER A 241 -4.09 -11.66 -19.75
C SER A 241 -3.52 -11.09 -18.44
N MET A 242 -2.79 -9.98 -18.51
CA MET A 242 -2.25 -9.28 -17.34
C MET A 242 -3.01 -8.00 -16.95
N ILE A 243 -4.10 -7.67 -17.65
CA ILE A 243 -4.98 -6.54 -17.32
C ILE A 243 -6.11 -6.99 -16.38
N THR A 244 -6.62 -8.20 -16.61
CA THR A 244 -7.65 -8.90 -15.84
C THR A 244 -7.05 -9.77 -14.75
#